data_AF-A0A453FRH4-F1
#
_entry.id   AF-A0A453FRH4-F1
#
_cell.length_a   1.000
_cell.length_b   1.000
_cell.length_c   1.000
_cell.angle_alpha   90.00
_cell.angle_beta   90.00
_cell.angle_gamma   90.00
#
_symmetry.space_group_name_H-M   'P 1'
#
loop_
_entity.id
_entity.type
_entity.pdbx_description
1 polymer ?
#
loop_
_entity_poly.entity_id
_entity_poly.type
_entity_poly.pdbx_seq_one_letter_code
_entity_poly.pdbx_strand_id
1 'polypeptide(L)'
;MPGGIDPHTHLEMEFMGTVTIDDFYSGHAAALAGGTTMHIDFVIPVNGNLTAGLESYKHKAEKAAMDYGFHMAITKWNDEVSREMEVMVKEHGINSFKFFMAYKGSLMVTDDLLLQGLQKCKSLGALAMVHAENGDAVAEGQQRMIDLGITGPEGHALSRPPVLEGE
;
A
#
# COMPACT_ATOMS: atom_id res chain seq x y z
N MET A 1 2.41 -28.12 9.51
CA MET A 1 1.31 -27.17 9.22
C MET A 1 1.47 -26.72 7.78
N PRO A 2 0.43 -26.22 7.09
CA PRO A 2 0.63 -25.40 5.90
C PRO A 2 1.59 -24.24 6.24
N GLY A 3 2.37 -23.79 5.26
CA GLY A 3 3.21 -22.61 5.46
C GLY A 3 2.37 -21.34 5.64
N GLY A 4 2.91 -20.36 6.35
CA GLY A 4 2.24 -19.08 6.56
C GLY A 4 2.05 -18.31 5.26
N ILE A 5 1.02 -17.47 5.21
CA ILE A 5 0.81 -16.46 4.16
C ILE A 5 0.84 -15.11 4.86
N ASP A 6 1.82 -14.27 4.52
CA ASP A 6 1.86 -12.88 4.98
C ASP A 6 1.24 -11.98 3.89
N PRO A 7 0.04 -11.44 4.11
CA PRO A 7 -0.67 -10.66 3.09
C PRO A 7 -0.24 -9.19 3.09
N HIS A 8 0.78 -8.79 3.86
CA HIS A 8 1.14 -7.37 3.95
C HIS A 8 2.64 -7.13 4.05
N THR A 9 3.31 -7.20 2.90
CA THR A 9 4.73 -6.89 2.78
C THR A 9 4.99 -5.68 1.90
N HIS A 10 6.17 -5.07 2.09
CA HIS A 10 6.69 -3.97 1.28
C HIS A 10 8.18 -4.23 1.00
N LEU A 11 8.46 -5.04 -0.02
CA LEU A 11 9.82 -5.43 -0.38
C LEU A 11 10.37 -4.55 -1.51
N GLU A 12 11.61 -4.09 -1.36
CA GLU A 12 12.27 -3.14 -2.25
C GLU A 12 11.38 -1.93 -2.61
N MET A 13 10.58 -1.45 -1.65
CA MET A 13 9.63 -0.36 -1.85
C MET A 13 10.36 0.99 -1.73
N GLU A 14 10.24 1.86 -2.73
CA GLU A 14 10.65 3.25 -2.62
C GLU A 14 9.63 4.03 -1.79
N PHE A 15 10.04 4.52 -0.62
CA PHE A 15 9.16 5.25 0.29
C PHE A 15 9.93 6.30 1.10
N MET A 16 9.31 7.49 1.26
CA MET A 16 9.85 8.61 2.05
C MET A 16 11.33 8.97 1.74
N GLY A 17 11.72 8.90 0.46
CA GLY A 17 13.05 9.32 -0.01
C GLY A 17 14.15 8.26 0.06
N THR A 18 13.81 7.02 0.40
CA THR A 18 14.73 5.87 0.40
C THR A 18 14.03 4.62 -0.13
N VAL A 19 14.73 3.49 -0.14
CA VAL A 19 14.18 2.15 -0.40
C VAL A 19 14.25 1.29 0.86
N THR A 20 13.30 0.36 1.03
CA THR A 20 13.38 -0.66 2.08
C THR A 20 14.62 -1.54 1.89
N ILE A 21 15.24 -1.98 3.00
CA ILE A 21 16.50 -2.73 2.93
C ILE A 21 16.30 -4.16 2.43
N ASP A 22 15.17 -4.79 2.77
CA ASP A 22 14.83 -6.11 2.29
C ASP A 22 14.20 -6.04 0.91
N ASP A 23 14.69 -6.91 0.03
CA ASP A 23 14.17 -7.11 -1.30
C ASP A 23 13.42 -8.44 -1.42
N PHE A 24 12.94 -8.77 -2.63
CA PHE A 24 12.22 -10.03 -2.86
C PHE A 24 13.04 -11.29 -2.55
N TYR A 25 14.36 -11.26 -2.60
CA TYR A 25 15.18 -12.40 -2.21
C TYR A 25 15.37 -12.44 -0.69
N SER A 26 15.90 -11.37 -0.09
CA SER A 26 16.24 -11.34 1.34
C SER A 26 14.99 -11.43 2.22
N GLY A 27 13.92 -10.72 1.86
CA GLY A 27 12.64 -10.75 2.56
C GLY A 27 11.98 -12.14 2.49
N HIS A 28 12.03 -12.80 1.33
CA HIS A 28 11.50 -14.16 1.19
C HIS A 28 12.36 -15.18 1.95
N ALA A 29 13.69 -15.05 1.93
CA ALA A 29 14.58 -15.91 2.71
C ALA A 29 14.29 -15.80 4.21
N ALA A 30 14.08 -14.58 4.72
CA ALA A 30 13.69 -14.34 6.11
C ALA A 30 12.32 -14.98 6.43
N ALA A 31 11.32 -14.79 5.56
CA ALA A 31 9.99 -15.36 5.72
C ALA A 31 10.01 -16.89 5.76
N LEU A 32 10.73 -17.52 4.82
CA LEU A 32 10.90 -18.97 4.76
C LEU A 32 11.58 -19.53 6.01
N ALA A 33 12.62 -18.84 6.51
CA ALA A 33 13.26 -19.22 7.77
C ALA A 33 12.30 -19.14 8.98
N GLY A 34 11.30 -18.26 8.91
CA GLY A 34 10.22 -18.13 9.89
C GLY A 34 9.01 -19.06 9.67
N GLY A 35 8.98 -19.83 8.58
CA GLY A 35 7.87 -20.74 8.23
C GLY A 35 6.72 -20.10 7.43
N THR A 36 6.88 -18.85 6.98
CA THR A 36 5.99 -18.21 5.98
C THR A 36 6.47 -18.61 4.59
N THR A 37 5.53 -19.03 3.73
CA THR A 37 5.83 -19.59 2.40
C THR A 37 5.19 -18.81 1.26
N MET A 38 4.46 -17.74 1.55
CA MET A 38 3.90 -16.85 0.54
C MET A 38 3.78 -15.42 1.07
N HIS A 39 4.12 -14.45 0.23
CA HIS A 39 3.85 -13.03 0.47
C HIS A 39 2.79 -12.49 -0.48
N ILE A 40 2.08 -11.46 -0.05
CA ILE A 40 1.33 -10.58 -0.96
C ILE A 40 1.85 -9.15 -0.74
N ASP A 41 2.53 -8.62 -1.75
CA ASP A 41 3.21 -7.32 -1.67
C ASP A 41 2.36 -6.20 -2.29
N PHE A 42 2.61 -4.95 -1.91
CA PHE A 42 1.85 -3.80 -2.40
C PHE A 42 2.57 -3.09 -3.56
N VAL A 43 2.01 -3.21 -4.76
CA VAL A 43 2.47 -2.46 -5.92
C VAL A 43 2.08 -0.99 -5.77
N ILE A 44 3.08 -0.11 -5.85
CA ILE A 44 2.89 1.33 -5.94
C ILE A 44 2.93 1.76 -7.42
N PRO A 45 1.89 2.45 -7.93
CA PRO A 45 1.81 2.81 -9.34
C PRO A 45 2.80 3.92 -9.72
N VAL A 46 3.38 3.83 -10.91
CA VAL A 46 4.32 4.84 -11.43
C VAL A 46 3.51 6.03 -11.95
N ASN A 47 3.57 7.18 -11.26
CA ASN A 47 2.76 8.36 -11.57
C ASN A 47 1.25 8.04 -11.71
N GLY A 48 0.77 7.03 -10.97
CA GLY A 48 -0.61 6.56 -11.02
C GLY A 48 -0.98 5.72 -12.25
N ASN A 49 -0.01 5.25 -13.03
CA ASN A 49 -0.20 4.19 -14.02
C ASN A 49 0.00 2.82 -13.34
N LEU A 50 -1.06 2.03 -13.27
CA LEU A 50 -1.09 0.75 -12.55
C LEU A 50 -0.27 -0.31 -13.29
N THR A 51 -0.36 -0.34 -14.62
CA THR A 51 0.35 -1.33 -15.44
C THR A 51 1.87 -1.17 -15.32
N ALA A 52 2.37 0.06 -15.41
CA ALA A 52 3.78 0.38 -15.24
C ALA A 52 4.28 0.07 -13.82
N GLY A 53 3.44 0.30 -12.80
CA GLY A 53 3.73 -0.13 -11.43
C GLY A 53 3.88 -1.64 -11.32
N LEU A 54 2.93 -2.39 -11.90
CA LEU A 54 2.97 -3.86 -11.89
C LEU A 54 4.21 -4.40 -12.59
N GLU A 55 4.55 -3.88 -13.77
CA GLU A 55 5.75 -4.31 -14.49
C GLU A 55 7.03 -4.01 -13.71
N SER A 56 7.10 -2.86 -13.02
CA SER A 56 8.22 -2.55 -12.13
C SER A 56 8.35 -3.56 -10.99
N TYR A 57 7.24 -3.93 -10.34
CA TYR A 57 7.24 -4.89 -9.24
C TYR A 57 7.51 -6.33 -9.70
N LYS A 58 7.03 -6.73 -10.88
CA LYS A 58 7.41 -8.02 -11.48
C LYS A 58 8.91 -8.10 -11.70
N HIS A 59 9.53 -7.02 -12.17
CA HIS A 59 10.99 -6.97 -12.35
C HIS A 59 11.73 -7.10 -11.00
N LYS A 60 11.29 -6.36 -9.96
CA LYS A 60 11.83 -6.51 -8.59
C LYS A 60 11.69 -7.94 -8.06
N ALA A 61 10.59 -8.62 -8.39
CA ALA A 61 10.29 -9.96 -7.93
C ALA A 61 10.97 -11.09 -8.74
N GLU A 62 11.78 -10.79 -9.76
CA GLU A 62 12.56 -11.81 -10.49
C GLU A 62 13.51 -12.62 -9.58
N LYS A 63 13.91 -12.04 -8.46
CA LYS A 63 14.77 -12.65 -7.43
C LYS A 63 13.99 -13.33 -6.28
N ALA A 64 12.67 -13.44 -6.38
CA ALA A 64 11.83 -14.05 -5.35
C ALA A 64 12.23 -15.51 -5.05
N ALA A 65 12.29 -15.87 -3.76
CA ALA A 65 12.66 -17.22 -3.31
C ALA A 65 11.46 -18.14 -2.97
N MET A 66 10.23 -17.66 -3.10
CA MET A 66 8.98 -18.38 -2.81
C MET A 66 7.82 -17.80 -3.63
N ASP A 67 6.66 -18.44 -3.60
CA ASP A 67 5.44 -17.95 -4.24
C ASP A 67 5.01 -16.60 -3.67
N TYR A 68 4.43 -15.75 -4.53
CA TYR A 68 3.96 -14.43 -4.12
C TYR A 68 2.74 -13.99 -4.95
N GLY A 69 2.05 -12.97 -4.44
CA GLY A 69 1.01 -12.24 -5.15
C GLY A 69 1.18 -10.74 -4.97
N PHE A 70 0.28 -9.96 -5.60
CA PHE A 70 0.28 -8.51 -5.50
C PHE A 70 -1.09 -7.93 -5.15
N HIS A 71 -1.05 -6.94 -4.28
CA HIS A 71 -2.06 -5.91 -4.12
C HIS A 71 -1.71 -4.71 -4.99
N MET A 72 -2.70 -3.93 -5.44
CA MET A 72 -2.47 -2.70 -6.21
C MET A 72 -2.91 -1.46 -5.45
N ALA A 73 -1.99 -0.52 -5.19
CA ALA A 73 -2.34 0.77 -4.58
C ALA A 73 -3.03 1.69 -5.59
N ILE A 74 -4.09 2.37 -5.14
CA ILE A 74 -4.82 3.41 -5.86
C ILE A 74 -4.55 4.74 -5.16
N THR A 75 -3.66 5.53 -5.74
CA THR A 75 -3.17 6.81 -5.18
C THR A 75 -3.79 8.04 -5.84
N LYS A 76 -4.57 7.83 -6.90
CA LYS A 76 -5.36 8.84 -7.61
C LYS A 76 -6.53 8.17 -8.32
N TRP A 77 -7.48 8.96 -8.80
CA TRP A 77 -8.65 8.45 -9.51
C TRP A 77 -8.92 9.22 -10.80
N ASN A 78 -9.16 8.48 -11.88
CA ASN A 78 -9.67 8.97 -13.17
C ASN A 78 -10.18 7.77 -14.01
N ASP A 79 -10.73 8.05 -15.19
CA ASP A 79 -11.26 7.01 -16.10
C ASP A 79 -10.19 6.03 -16.61
N GLU A 80 -8.92 6.45 -16.63
CA GLU A 80 -7.79 5.58 -16.98
C GLU A 80 -7.51 4.56 -15.88
N VAL A 81 -7.40 5.00 -14.62
CA VAL A 81 -7.24 4.13 -13.45
C VAL A 81 -8.38 3.13 -13.37
N SER A 82 -9.62 3.56 -13.60
CA SER A 82 -10.78 2.66 -13.62
C SER A 82 -10.64 1.55 -14.69
N ARG A 83 -10.17 1.89 -15.90
CA ARG A 83 -9.90 0.90 -16.95
C ARG A 83 -8.73 -0.01 -16.59
N GLU A 84 -7.65 0.54 -16.04
CA GLU A 84 -6.50 -0.27 -15.63
C GLU A 84 -6.85 -1.24 -14.49
N MET A 85 -7.71 -0.86 -13.53
CA MET A 85 -8.20 -1.79 -12.50
C MET A 85 -8.90 -3.01 -13.10
N GLU A 86 -9.63 -2.83 -14.21
CA GLU A 86 -10.27 -3.94 -14.92
C GLU A 86 -9.25 -4.86 -15.58
N VAL A 87 -8.18 -4.31 -16.16
CA VAL A 87 -7.04 -5.08 -16.69
C VAL A 87 -6.34 -5.85 -15.57
N MET A 88 -6.08 -5.19 -14.43
CA MET A 88 -5.45 -5.82 -13.26
C MET A 88 -6.22 -7.07 -12.79
N VAL A 89 -7.55 -7.01 -12.75
CA VAL A 89 -8.40 -8.14 -12.35
C VAL A 89 -8.47 -9.21 -13.45
N LYS A 90 -8.78 -8.83 -14.69
CA LYS A 90 -9.10 -9.79 -15.76
C LYS A 90 -7.87 -10.46 -16.36
N GLU A 91 -6.75 -9.75 -16.41
CA GLU A 91 -5.55 -10.19 -17.15
C GLU A 91 -4.38 -10.52 -16.23
N HIS A 92 -4.31 -9.92 -15.03
CA HIS A 92 -3.17 -10.08 -14.12
C HIS A 92 -3.50 -10.77 -12.80
N GLY A 93 -4.76 -11.14 -12.56
CA GLY A 93 -5.16 -11.89 -11.37
C GLY A 93 -5.10 -11.08 -10.06
N ILE A 94 -4.99 -9.74 -10.13
CA ILE A 94 -5.01 -8.88 -8.95
C ILE A 94 -6.46 -8.58 -8.59
N ASN A 95 -6.92 -9.13 -7.48
CA ASN A 95 -8.31 -8.99 -7.01
C ASN A 95 -8.44 -8.11 -5.76
N SER A 96 -7.44 -7.29 -5.45
CA SER A 96 -7.41 -6.50 -4.23
C SER A 96 -6.66 -5.18 -4.42
N PHE A 97 -7.31 -4.07 -3.99
CA PHE A 97 -6.86 -2.70 -4.24
C PHE A 97 -6.74 -1.92 -2.94
N LYS A 98 -5.65 -1.18 -2.75
CA LYS A 98 -5.34 -0.45 -1.53
C LYS A 98 -5.55 1.05 -1.71
N PHE A 99 -6.35 1.63 -0.82
CA PHE A 99 -6.59 3.07 -0.71
C PHE A 99 -5.94 3.60 0.57
N PHE A 100 -5.61 4.89 0.58
CA PHE A 100 -5.02 5.56 1.73
C PHE A 100 -5.87 6.77 2.12
N MET A 101 -6.35 6.81 3.36
CA MET A 101 -6.98 8.00 3.95
C MET A 101 -5.94 8.91 4.63
N ALA A 102 -4.71 8.43 4.78
CA ALA A 102 -3.56 9.14 5.33
C ALA A 102 -2.54 9.54 4.24
N TYR A 103 -1.41 10.11 4.66
CA TYR A 103 -0.35 10.60 3.77
C TYR A 103 -0.79 11.76 2.87
N LYS A 104 -1.38 12.79 3.51
CA LYS A 104 -1.85 14.02 2.84
C LYS A 104 -0.77 14.61 1.93
N GLY A 105 -1.14 14.90 0.69
CA GLY A 105 -0.24 15.43 -0.34
C GLY A 105 0.61 14.39 -1.07
N SER A 106 0.48 13.10 -0.74
CA SER A 106 1.18 12.00 -1.42
C SER A 106 0.23 10.88 -1.85
N LEU A 107 -0.22 10.03 -0.92
CA LEU A 107 -1.03 8.85 -1.24
C LEU A 107 -2.52 9.02 -0.92
N MET A 108 -2.85 10.03 -0.10
CA MET A 108 -4.21 10.27 0.40
C MET A 108 -5.20 10.47 -0.75
N VAL A 109 -6.30 9.71 -0.71
CA VAL A 109 -7.49 9.96 -1.52
C VAL A 109 -8.55 10.66 -0.69
N THR A 110 -9.36 11.51 -1.34
CA THR A 110 -10.53 12.13 -0.73
C THR A 110 -11.72 11.16 -0.73
N ASP A 111 -12.74 11.43 0.10
CA ASP A 111 -13.92 10.57 0.23
C ASP A 111 -14.65 10.33 -1.10
N ASP A 112 -14.75 11.34 -1.96
CA ASP A 112 -15.39 11.20 -3.27
C ASP A 112 -14.62 10.25 -4.20
N LEU A 113 -13.29 10.24 -4.10
CA LEU A 113 -12.45 9.31 -4.85
C LEU A 113 -12.47 7.91 -4.24
N LEU A 114 -12.45 7.82 -2.90
CA LEU A 114 -12.59 6.55 -2.21
C LEU A 114 -13.92 5.88 -2.58
N LEU A 115 -15.04 6.62 -2.55
CA LEU A 115 -16.34 6.08 -2.95
C LEU A 115 -16.37 5.56 -4.39
N GLN A 116 -15.76 6.28 -5.33
CA GLN A 116 -15.64 5.81 -6.72
C GLN A 116 -14.79 4.52 -6.82
N GLY A 117 -13.67 4.48 -6.09
CA GLY A 117 -12.82 3.29 -5.97
C GLY A 117 -13.56 2.09 -5.40
N LEU A 118 -14.29 2.27 -4.30
CA LEU A 118 -15.10 1.22 -3.67
C LEU A 118 -16.19 0.69 -4.61
N GLN A 119 -16.87 1.58 -5.33
CA GLN A 119 -17.87 1.19 -6.35
C GLN A 119 -17.24 0.36 -7.46
N LYS A 120 -16.04 0.75 -7.94
CA LYS A 120 -15.32 -0.02 -8.96
C LYS A 120 -14.87 -1.37 -8.43
N CYS A 121 -14.29 -1.45 -7.23
CA CYS A 121 -13.95 -2.72 -6.58
C CYS A 121 -15.16 -3.65 -6.51
N LYS A 122 -16.32 -3.15 -6.07
CA LYS A 122 -17.58 -3.91 -6.06
C LYS A 122 -17.95 -4.42 -7.45
N SER A 123 -17.87 -3.59 -8.49
CA SER A 123 -18.23 -3.98 -9.87
C SER A 123 -17.30 -5.04 -10.46
N LEU A 124 -16.05 -5.11 -9.99
CA LEU A 124 -15.04 -6.07 -10.43
C LEU A 124 -15.01 -7.36 -9.60
N GLY A 125 -15.73 -7.40 -8.46
CA GLY A 125 -15.59 -8.49 -7.50
C GLY A 125 -14.24 -8.47 -6.77
N ALA A 126 -13.62 -7.30 -6.64
CA ALA A 126 -12.33 -7.11 -5.98
C ALA A 126 -12.49 -6.60 -4.53
N LEU A 127 -11.54 -6.98 -3.67
CA LEU A 127 -11.46 -6.51 -2.29
C LEU A 127 -10.87 -5.09 -2.23
N ALA A 128 -11.57 -4.17 -1.58
CA ALA A 128 -11.00 -2.88 -1.22
C ALA A 128 -10.30 -2.99 0.15
N MET A 129 -9.06 -2.56 0.22
CA MET A 129 -8.28 -2.42 1.45
C MET A 129 -8.04 -0.94 1.71
N VAL A 130 -8.03 -0.55 2.98
CA VAL A 130 -7.88 0.85 3.37
C VAL A 130 -6.76 0.98 4.40
N HIS A 131 -5.91 1.99 4.25
CA HIS A 131 -5.11 2.53 5.34
C HIS A 131 -5.95 3.65 5.96
N ALA A 132 -6.62 3.33 7.07
CA ALA A 132 -7.64 4.18 7.68
C ALA A 132 -7.04 4.97 8.85
N GLU A 133 -6.47 6.13 8.55
CA GLU A 133 -6.26 7.19 9.54
C GLU A 133 -6.78 8.50 8.92
N ASN A 134 -7.36 9.38 9.72
CA ASN A 134 -7.76 10.71 9.27
C ASN A 134 -6.50 11.54 8.89
N GLY A 135 -6.18 11.58 7.59
CA GLY A 135 -4.95 12.18 7.08
C GLY A 135 -4.83 13.68 7.32
N ASP A 136 -5.94 14.40 7.39
CA ASP A 136 -5.97 15.83 7.71
C ASP A 136 -5.59 16.08 9.17
N ALA A 137 -6.17 15.32 10.10
CA ALA A 137 -5.87 15.40 11.51
C ALA A 137 -4.44 14.92 11.82
N VAL A 138 -3.95 13.88 11.15
CA VAL A 138 -2.55 13.44 11.27
C VAL A 138 -1.59 14.55 10.83
N ALA A 139 -1.87 15.24 9.72
CA ALA A 139 -1.02 16.34 9.24
C ALA A 139 -1.00 17.52 10.22
N GLU A 140 -2.15 17.90 10.81
CA GLU A 140 -2.21 18.92 11.87
C GLU A 140 -1.42 18.48 13.10
N GLY A 141 -1.63 17.25 13.57
CA GLY A 141 -0.93 16.70 14.73
C GLY A 141 0.59 16.66 14.55
N GLN A 142 1.08 16.35 13.35
CA GLN A 142 2.50 16.38 13.02
C GLN A 142 3.06 17.80 13.13
N GLN A 143 2.40 18.78 12.51
CA GLN A 143 2.82 20.19 12.60
C GLN A 143 2.84 20.65 14.06
N ARG A 144 1.81 20.30 14.83
CA ARG A 144 1.72 20.65 16.25
C ARG A 144 2.86 20.05 17.09
N MET A 145 3.25 18.80 16.86
CA MET A 145 4.39 18.20 17.60
C MET A 145 5.69 18.95 17.31
N ILE A 146 5.92 19.32 16.04
CA ILE A 146 7.09 20.10 15.63
C ILE A 146 7.07 21.50 16.26
N ASP A 147 5.93 22.19 16.25
CA ASP A 147 5.78 23.54 16.84
C ASP A 147 6.03 23.53 18.36
N LEU A 148 5.71 22.42 19.03
CA LEU A 148 6.01 22.19 20.45
C LEU A 148 7.46 21.79 20.73
N GLY A 149 8.30 21.67 19.68
CA GLY A 149 9.70 21.25 19.79
C GLY A 149 9.89 19.74 19.99
N ILE A 150 8.85 18.93 19.81
CA ILE A 150 8.90 17.47 19.94
C ILE A 150 9.34 16.88 18.59
N THR A 151 10.64 16.71 18.43
CA THR A 151 11.27 16.23 17.19
C THR A 151 11.82 14.81 17.28
N GLY A 152 11.70 14.16 18.44
CA GLY A 152 12.06 12.76 18.61
C GLY A 152 11.01 11.79 18.05
N PRO A 153 11.31 10.48 17.99
CA PRO A 153 10.40 9.46 17.47
C PRO A 153 9.06 9.40 18.20
N GLU A 154 9.00 9.79 19.47
CA GLU A 154 7.77 9.88 20.26
C GLU A 154 6.74 10.83 19.63
N GLY A 155 7.19 11.87 18.94
CA GLY A 155 6.32 12.79 18.20
C GLY A 155 5.51 12.09 17.12
N HIS A 156 6.02 11.00 16.54
CA HIS A 156 5.30 10.22 15.53
C HIS A 156 4.00 9.66 16.11
N ALA A 157 4.08 8.94 17.23
CA ALA A 157 2.90 8.35 17.88
C ALA A 157 1.98 9.43 18.46
N LEU A 158 2.55 10.47 19.09
CA LEU A 158 1.77 11.56 19.67
C LEU A 158 0.99 12.38 18.62
N SER A 159 1.51 12.47 17.39
CA SER A 159 0.83 13.15 16.28
C SER A 159 -0.39 12.42 15.73
N ARG A 160 -0.57 11.13 16.07
CA ARG A 160 -1.61 10.27 15.51
C ARG A 160 -2.24 9.34 16.56
N PRO A 161 -2.98 9.90 17.53
CA PRO A 161 -3.62 9.06 18.55
C PRO A 161 -4.61 8.07 17.91
N PRO A 162 -4.85 6.88 18.50
CA PRO A 162 -5.69 5.83 17.92
C PRO A 162 -7.11 6.25 17.53
N VAL A 163 -7.63 7.33 18.12
CA VAL A 163 -8.93 7.89 17.73
C VAL A 163 -8.95 8.36 16.26
N LEU A 164 -7.81 8.74 15.69
CA LEU A 164 -7.71 9.11 14.27
C LEU A 164 -7.74 7.90 13.33
N GLU A 165 -7.44 6.70 13.84
CA GLU A 165 -7.63 5.43 13.11
C GLU A 165 -9.08 4.94 13.18
N GLY A 166 -9.78 5.24 14.28
CA GLY A 166 -11.14 4.75 14.55
C GLY A 166 -12.29 5.61 14.02
N GLU A 167 -12.03 6.83 13.54
CA GLU A 167 -13.03 7.74 12.96
C GLU A 167 -13.40 7.34 11.53
#